data_AF-U5HTU7-F1
#
_entry.id   AF-U5HTU7-F1
#
_cell.length_a   1.000
_cell.length_b   1.000
_cell.length_c   1.000
_cell.angle_alpha   90.00
_cell.angle_beta   90.00
_cell.angle_gamma   90.00
#
_symmetry.space_group_name_H-M   'P 1'
#
loop_
_entity.id
_entity.type
_entity.pdbx_description
1 polymer ?
#
loop_
_entity_poly.entity_id
_entity_poly.type
_entity_poly.pdbx_seq_one_letter_code
_entity_poly.pdbx_strand_id
1 'polypeptide(L)'
;LCAGSVRQKNVKNIMLKNILDACGGAIGYWSIGYALAYGGGGTFVGTTGAEYFLNGLDETEGGDYIAFFFQFTFAATAATIVAGTVAERCKMSAYLCYSLFLTAFVYPVVVHAIWNEDGFISAFSSAPFLGSGMIDFAGSGVVHMTGGATALVAAIILGPRLGRFYDESGAPLDTPTDFPAHSVALQVLGTFIL
;
A
#
# COMPACT_ATOMS: atom_id res chain seq x y z
N LEU A 1 1.53 0.59 15.67
CA LEU A 1 1.15 -0.83 15.78
C LEU A 1 2.33 -1.76 15.44
N CYS A 2 2.81 -1.75 14.19
CA CYS A 2 3.88 -2.64 13.71
C CYS A 2 5.18 -2.59 14.52
N ALA A 3 5.58 -1.41 15.00
CA ALA A 3 6.74 -1.26 15.87
C ALA A 3 6.61 -2.19 17.10
N GLY A 4 5.50 -2.12 17.84
CA GLY A 4 5.26 -2.97 19.01
C GLY A 4 5.21 -4.47 18.71
N SER A 5 4.72 -4.85 17.52
CA SER A 5 4.53 -6.24 17.11
C SER A 5 5.80 -6.97 16.61
N VAL A 6 6.89 -6.25 16.34
CA VAL A 6 8.17 -6.88 15.94
C VAL A 6 9.08 -7.11 17.15
N ARG A 7 10.13 -7.93 16.98
CA ARG A 7 11.16 -8.12 18.01
C ARG A 7 11.96 -6.83 18.20
N GLN A 8 12.39 -6.55 19.43
CA GLN A 8 13.07 -5.31 19.82
C GLN A 8 14.26 -4.96 18.92
N LYS A 9 15.05 -5.96 18.50
CA LYS A 9 16.21 -5.76 17.60
C LYS A 9 15.86 -5.16 16.23
N ASN A 10 14.61 -5.25 15.80
CA ASN A 10 14.14 -4.81 14.48
C ASN A 10 13.31 -3.53 14.51
N VAL A 11 13.09 -2.92 15.69
CA VAL A 11 12.22 -1.74 15.84
C VAL A 11 12.69 -0.56 15.00
N LYS A 12 13.99 -0.27 15.00
CA LYS A 12 14.57 0.81 14.18
C LYS A 12 14.30 0.60 12.67
N ASN A 13 14.43 -0.64 12.21
CA ASN A 13 14.23 -1.00 10.81
C ASN A 13 12.76 -0.80 10.40
N ILE A 14 11.80 -1.24 11.21
CA ILE A 14 10.38 -1.07 10.87
C ILE A 14 9.95 0.39 10.92
N MET A 15 10.45 1.18 11.88
CA MET A 15 10.15 2.62 11.93
C MET A 15 10.65 3.34 10.68
N LEU A 16 11.88 3.04 10.24
CA LEU A 16 12.44 3.61 9.02
C LEU A 16 11.66 3.19 7.77
N LYS A 17 11.17 1.94 7.69
CA LYS A 17 10.32 1.49 6.59
C LYS A 17 9.03 2.31 6.45
N ASN A 18 8.34 2.59 7.57
CA ASN A 18 7.11 3.40 7.52
C ASN A 18 7.38 4.83 7.04
N ILE A 19 8.50 5.45 7.45
CA ILE A 19 8.89 6.77 6.94
C ILE A 19 9.19 6.71 5.44
N LEU A 20 9.92 5.68 5.01
CA LEU A 20 10.24 5.48 3.60
C LEU A 20 9.01 5.19 2.75
N ASP A 21 7.98 4.54 3.28
CA ASP A 21 6.69 4.38 2.60
C ASP A 21 5.99 5.71 2.39
N ALA A 22 6.01 6.61 3.39
CA ALA A 22 5.45 7.94 3.22
C ALA A 22 6.22 8.76 2.18
N CYS A 23 7.56 8.78 2.25
CA CYS A 23 8.38 9.53 1.31
C CYS A 23 8.37 8.94 -0.11
N GLY A 24 8.59 7.64 -0.24
CA GLY A 24 8.55 6.93 -1.52
C GLY A 24 7.15 6.93 -2.10
N GLY A 25 6.14 6.70 -1.26
CA GLY A 25 4.73 6.81 -1.62
C GLY A 25 4.39 8.19 -2.19
N ALA A 26 4.85 9.25 -1.54
CA ALA A 26 4.63 10.62 -2.01
C ALA A 26 5.25 10.83 -3.38
N ILE A 27 6.52 10.43 -3.58
CA ILE A 27 7.22 10.60 -4.86
C ILE A 27 6.54 9.77 -5.98
N GLY A 28 6.22 8.50 -5.71
CA GLY A 28 5.60 7.61 -6.69
C GLY A 28 4.20 8.07 -7.09
N TYR A 29 3.38 8.45 -6.10
CA TYR A 29 2.02 8.90 -6.34
C TYR A 29 1.98 10.28 -6.99
N TRP A 30 2.83 11.21 -6.57
CA TRP A 30 2.97 12.54 -7.18
C TRP A 30 3.40 12.46 -8.66
N SER A 31 4.43 11.66 -8.96
CA SER A 31 5.03 11.64 -10.29
C SER A 31 4.10 11.07 -11.35
N ILE A 32 3.56 9.87 -11.11
CA ILE A 32 2.69 9.19 -12.08
C ILE A 32 1.42 8.59 -11.48
N GLY A 33 1.42 8.27 -10.18
CA GLY A 33 0.31 7.50 -9.60
C GLY A 33 -1.02 8.24 -9.59
N TYR A 34 -1.03 9.55 -9.32
CA TYR A 34 -2.25 10.36 -9.33
C TYR A 34 -2.85 10.44 -10.73
N ALA A 35 -2.01 10.65 -11.76
CA ALA A 35 -2.45 10.68 -13.15
C ALA A 35 -3.06 9.35 -13.61
N LEU A 36 -2.44 8.22 -13.23
CA LEU A 36 -2.99 6.91 -13.57
C LEU A 36 -4.30 6.60 -12.81
N ALA A 37 -4.44 7.09 -11.58
CA ALA A 37 -5.61 6.87 -10.73
C ALA A 37 -6.81 7.74 -11.17
N TYR A 38 -6.58 9.03 -11.33
CA TYR A 38 -7.63 10.05 -11.47
C TYR A 38 -7.59 10.84 -12.78
N GLY A 39 -6.59 10.62 -13.63
CA GLY A 39 -6.59 11.16 -14.98
C GLY A 39 -7.73 10.56 -15.81
N GLY A 40 -8.22 11.33 -16.77
CA GLY A 40 -9.33 10.94 -17.62
C GLY A 40 -8.99 9.88 -18.67
N GLY A 41 -10.04 9.26 -19.20
CA GLY A 41 -10.00 8.29 -20.27
C GLY A 41 -9.37 6.95 -19.89
N GLY A 42 -9.53 5.95 -20.75
CA GLY A 42 -9.13 4.57 -20.46
C GLY A 42 -10.04 3.92 -19.42
N THR A 43 -10.07 2.59 -19.37
CA THR A 43 -10.95 1.86 -18.44
C THR A 43 -10.21 1.23 -17.26
N PHE A 44 -8.88 1.18 -17.34
CA PHE A 44 -7.99 0.55 -16.36
C PHE A 44 -7.01 1.54 -15.72
N VAL A 45 -6.66 2.60 -16.43
CA VAL A 45 -5.79 3.70 -16.01
C VAL A 45 -6.16 4.95 -16.77
N GLY A 46 -5.88 6.11 -16.18
CA GLY A 46 -5.92 7.40 -16.88
C GLY A 46 -4.95 7.40 -18.06
N THR A 47 -5.42 7.87 -19.22
CA THR A 47 -4.65 7.85 -20.48
C THR A 47 -4.42 9.23 -21.08
N THR A 48 -5.06 10.27 -20.56
CA THR A 48 -4.85 11.67 -20.96
C THR A 48 -3.42 12.12 -20.69
N GLY A 49 -2.87 11.73 -19.53
CA GLY A 49 -1.52 12.09 -19.10
C GLY A 49 -1.33 13.57 -18.76
N ALA A 50 -2.42 14.34 -18.62
CA ALA A 50 -2.35 15.76 -18.28
C ALA A 50 -1.84 15.96 -16.84
N GLU A 51 -2.16 15.01 -15.96
CA GLU A 51 -1.99 15.08 -14.51
C GLU A 51 -0.64 14.52 -14.03
N TYR A 52 0.26 14.13 -14.94
CA TYR A 52 1.59 13.65 -14.57
C TYR A 52 2.35 14.76 -13.82
N PHE A 53 3.01 14.41 -12.72
CA PHE A 53 3.65 15.36 -11.80
C PHE A 53 2.70 16.43 -11.23
N LEU A 54 1.39 16.13 -11.20
CA LEU A 54 0.32 17.08 -10.85
C LEU A 54 0.24 18.29 -11.78
N ASN A 55 0.72 18.15 -13.02
CA ASN A 55 0.48 19.17 -14.04
C ASN A 55 -1.01 19.25 -14.40
N GLY A 56 -1.43 20.36 -14.99
CA GLY A 56 -2.80 20.48 -15.50
C GLY A 56 -3.92 20.49 -14.44
N LEU A 57 -3.57 20.49 -13.15
CA LEU A 57 -4.52 20.73 -12.06
C LEU A 57 -4.88 22.20 -11.98
N ASP A 58 -6.12 22.50 -11.60
CA ASP A 58 -6.61 23.86 -11.46
C ASP A 58 -6.11 24.47 -10.14
N GLU A 59 -5.16 25.40 -10.24
CA GLU A 59 -4.59 26.10 -9.08
C GLU A 59 -5.56 27.11 -8.47
N THR A 60 -6.64 27.48 -9.18
CA THR A 60 -7.45 28.66 -8.86
C THR A 60 -8.31 28.45 -7.61
N GLU A 61 -8.65 27.21 -7.27
CA GLU A 61 -9.47 26.87 -6.08
C GLU A 61 -8.75 25.97 -5.06
N GLY A 62 -7.55 25.48 -5.36
CA GLY A 62 -6.75 24.63 -4.44
C GLY A 62 -7.36 23.25 -4.13
N GLY A 63 -8.57 22.96 -4.59
CA GLY A 63 -9.29 21.71 -4.37
C GLY A 63 -8.53 20.49 -4.87
N ASP A 64 -7.87 20.61 -6.02
CA ASP A 64 -7.13 19.50 -6.64
C ASP A 64 -5.90 19.07 -5.81
N TYR A 65 -5.20 20.01 -5.17
CA TYR A 65 -4.08 19.69 -4.28
C TYR A 65 -4.54 19.05 -2.97
N ILE A 66 -5.70 19.46 -2.46
CA ILE A 66 -6.33 18.83 -1.29
C ILE A 66 -6.75 17.41 -1.63
N ALA A 67 -7.37 17.21 -2.80
CA ALA A 67 -7.75 15.89 -3.31
C ALA A 67 -6.53 14.99 -3.51
N PHE A 68 -5.46 15.50 -4.13
CA PHE A 68 -4.19 14.79 -4.25
C PHE A 68 -3.66 14.36 -2.88
N PHE A 69 -3.55 15.29 -1.93
CA PHE A 69 -3.00 14.98 -0.61
C PHE A 69 -3.84 13.94 0.11
N PHE A 70 -5.18 14.07 0.04
CA PHE A 70 -6.09 13.08 0.58
C PHE A 70 -5.83 11.70 -0.04
N GLN A 71 -5.82 11.59 -1.36
CA GLN A 71 -5.63 10.30 -2.05
C GLN A 71 -4.22 9.71 -1.87
N PHE A 72 -3.20 10.56 -1.75
CA PHE A 72 -1.85 10.14 -1.39
C PHE A 72 -1.84 9.39 -0.05
N THR A 73 -2.58 9.86 0.96
CA THR A 73 -2.62 9.16 2.26
C THR A 73 -3.19 7.74 2.15
N PHE A 74 -4.15 7.51 1.25
CA PHE A 74 -4.68 6.17 0.97
C PHE A 74 -3.65 5.29 0.26
N ALA A 75 -2.94 5.84 -0.74
CA ALA A 75 -1.85 5.14 -1.43
C ALA A 75 -0.72 4.74 -0.47
N ALA A 76 -0.27 5.66 0.38
CA ALA A 76 0.74 5.41 1.41
C ALA A 76 0.27 4.36 2.43
N THR A 77 -1.01 4.40 2.80
CA THR A 77 -1.62 3.39 3.68
C THR A 77 -1.60 2.01 3.04
N ALA A 78 -1.97 1.89 1.76
CA ALA A 78 -1.93 0.62 1.03
C ALA A 78 -0.51 0.03 1.01
N ALA A 79 0.50 0.88 0.76
CA ALA A 79 1.91 0.47 0.76
C ALA A 79 2.42 0.04 2.15
N THR A 80 2.00 0.73 3.21
CA THR A 80 2.55 0.45 4.54
C THR A 80 1.98 -0.81 5.21
N ILE A 81 0.84 -1.33 4.73
CA ILE A 81 0.28 -2.62 5.18
C ILE A 81 1.31 -3.75 5.04
N VAL A 82 2.13 -3.73 3.98
CA VAL A 82 3.13 -4.77 3.71
C VAL A 82 4.32 -4.73 4.69
N ALA A 83 4.61 -3.56 5.29
CA ALA A 83 5.77 -3.33 6.15
C ALA A 83 5.90 -4.36 7.28
N GLY A 84 4.79 -4.61 7.97
CA GLY A 84 4.74 -5.55 9.10
C GLY A 84 4.95 -7.00 8.68
N THR A 85 4.36 -7.37 7.54
CA THR A 85 4.40 -8.74 7.00
C THR A 85 5.82 -9.16 6.63
N VAL A 86 6.56 -8.25 5.98
CA VAL A 86 7.92 -8.50 5.49
C VAL A 86 9.01 -8.08 6.49
N ALA A 87 8.60 -7.69 7.69
CA ALA A 87 9.51 -7.26 8.75
C ALA A 87 10.59 -8.32 9.03
N GLU A 88 11.75 -7.83 9.49
CA GLU A 88 12.91 -8.60 9.96
C GLU A 88 13.71 -9.37 8.90
N ARG A 89 13.16 -9.59 7.69
CA ARG A 89 13.79 -10.43 6.65
C ARG A 89 13.82 -9.84 5.24
N CYS A 90 13.08 -8.76 4.98
CA CYS A 90 13.15 -8.03 3.71
C CYS A 90 14.25 -6.96 3.74
N LYS A 91 15.11 -6.97 2.70
CA LYS A 91 16.13 -5.93 2.44
C LYS A 91 15.46 -4.57 2.25
N MET A 92 16.06 -3.52 2.82
CA MET A 92 15.47 -2.17 2.78
C MET A 92 15.34 -1.62 1.35
N SER A 93 16.34 -1.82 0.49
CA SER A 93 16.30 -1.35 -0.89
C SER A 93 15.18 -2.02 -1.69
N ALA A 94 15.03 -3.34 -1.56
CA ALA A 94 13.93 -4.07 -2.19
C ALA A 94 12.57 -3.56 -1.71
N TYR A 95 12.45 -3.25 -0.41
CA TYR A 95 11.25 -2.67 0.17
C TYR A 95 10.93 -1.28 -0.41
N LEU A 96 11.92 -0.40 -0.53
CA LEU A 96 11.70 0.93 -1.12
C LEU A 96 11.27 0.84 -2.59
N CYS A 97 11.89 -0.03 -3.39
CA CYS A 97 11.50 -0.27 -4.77
C CYS A 97 10.05 -0.79 -4.87
N TYR A 98 9.69 -1.71 -3.97
CA TYR A 98 8.33 -2.23 -3.88
C TYR A 98 7.32 -1.11 -3.60
N SER A 99 7.58 -0.28 -2.59
CA SER A 99 6.67 0.78 -2.14
C SER A 99 6.45 1.82 -3.25
N LEU A 100 7.54 2.26 -3.90
CA LEU A 100 7.47 3.13 -5.08
C LEU A 100 6.66 2.53 -6.21
N PHE A 101 6.88 1.25 -6.54
CA PHE A 101 6.16 0.59 -7.63
C PHE A 101 4.67 0.40 -7.31
N LEU A 102 4.35 0.09 -6.05
CA LEU A 102 2.97 -0.08 -5.62
C LEU A 102 2.22 1.25 -5.74
N THR A 103 2.76 2.34 -5.19
CA THR A 103 2.08 3.64 -5.20
C THR A 103 2.10 4.32 -6.56
N ALA A 104 3.13 4.11 -7.37
CA ALA A 104 3.23 4.71 -8.70
C ALA A 104 2.40 3.97 -9.77
N PHE A 105 2.10 2.68 -9.59
CA PHE A 105 1.47 1.89 -10.64
C PHE A 105 0.35 0.96 -10.16
N VAL A 106 0.66 -0.04 -9.33
CA VAL A 106 -0.31 -1.11 -8.99
C VAL A 106 -1.55 -0.56 -8.28
N TYR A 107 -1.35 0.27 -7.26
CA TYR A 107 -2.44 0.88 -6.50
C TYR A 107 -3.27 1.84 -7.37
N PRO A 108 -2.67 2.77 -8.15
CA PRO A 108 -3.40 3.61 -9.11
C PRO A 108 -4.30 2.86 -10.08
N VAL A 109 -3.87 1.72 -10.62
CA VAL A 109 -4.71 0.89 -11.51
C VAL A 109 -5.97 0.41 -10.79
N VAL A 110 -5.85 -0.01 -9.53
CA VAL A 110 -7.00 -0.44 -8.71
C VAL A 110 -7.91 0.73 -8.38
N VAL A 111 -7.34 1.89 -8.03
CA VAL A 111 -8.10 3.12 -7.81
C VAL A 111 -8.88 3.50 -9.05
N HIS A 112 -8.24 3.54 -10.21
CA HIS A 112 -8.90 3.92 -11.46
C HIS A 112 -10.05 2.96 -11.78
N ALA A 113 -9.82 1.65 -11.67
CA ALA A 113 -10.84 0.65 -11.95
C ALA A 113 -12.12 0.78 -11.10
N ILE A 114 -11.99 1.16 -9.82
CA ILE A 114 -13.08 1.09 -8.82
C ILE A 114 -13.64 2.46 -8.44
N TRP A 115 -12.81 3.51 -8.41
CA TRP A 115 -13.17 4.84 -7.92
C TRP A 115 -13.22 5.92 -8.99
N ASN A 116 -12.58 5.74 -10.15
CA ASN A 116 -12.70 6.69 -11.24
C ASN A 116 -14.02 6.49 -12.00
N GLU A 117 -14.62 7.55 -12.52
CA GLU A 117 -15.84 7.48 -13.33
C GLU A 117 -15.63 6.71 -14.65
N ASP A 118 -14.41 6.72 -15.19
CA ASP A 118 -14.04 5.95 -16.38
C ASP A 118 -13.70 4.47 -16.05
N GLY A 119 -13.63 4.12 -14.77
CA GLY A 119 -13.25 2.80 -14.29
C GLY A 119 -14.20 1.68 -14.70
N PHE A 120 -13.66 0.57 -15.22
CA PHE A 120 -14.49 -0.52 -15.77
C PHE A 120 -15.40 -1.22 -14.75
N ILE A 121 -15.09 -1.19 -13.45
CA ILE A 121 -15.94 -1.76 -12.38
C ILE A 121 -16.39 -0.69 -11.39
N SER A 122 -16.25 0.59 -11.73
CA SER A 122 -16.63 1.68 -10.85
C SER A 122 -18.14 1.78 -10.70
N ALA A 123 -18.62 2.02 -9.47
CA ALA A 123 -20.02 2.35 -9.21
C ALA A 123 -20.45 3.70 -9.84
N PHE A 124 -19.49 4.54 -10.21
CA PHE A 124 -19.73 5.83 -10.87
C PHE A 124 -19.65 5.74 -12.40
N SER A 125 -19.30 4.57 -12.95
CA SER A 125 -19.21 4.37 -14.39
C SER A 125 -20.56 4.43 -15.07
N SER A 126 -20.59 5.07 -16.24
CA SER A 126 -21.76 5.05 -17.13
C SER A 126 -22.01 3.69 -17.78
N ALA A 127 -20.98 2.83 -17.84
CA ALA A 127 -21.04 1.50 -18.44
C ALA A 127 -20.18 0.49 -17.66
N PRO A 128 -20.55 0.19 -16.40
CA PRO A 128 -19.77 -0.73 -15.57
C PRO A 128 -19.81 -2.15 -16.14
N PHE A 129 -18.78 -2.92 -15.83
CA PHE A 129 -18.63 -4.31 -16.23
C PHE A 129 -19.87 -5.12 -15.80
N LEU A 130 -20.44 -5.85 -16.77
CA LEU A 130 -21.67 -6.63 -16.59
C LEU A 130 -22.89 -5.80 -16.09
N GLY A 131 -22.87 -4.48 -16.25
CA GLY A 131 -23.93 -3.58 -15.79
C GLY A 131 -23.98 -3.40 -14.27
N SER A 132 -22.94 -3.77 -13.53
CA SER A 132 -22.88 -3.64 -12.06
C SER A 132 -21.53 -3.11 -11.60
N GLY A 133 -21.54 -1.96 -10.92
CA GLY A 133 -20.34 -1.35 -10.36
C GLY A 133 -20.09 -1.78 -8.91
N MET A 134 -18.82 -1.87 -8.55
CA MET A 134 -18.34 -2.16 -7.20
C MET A 134 -18.47 -0.91 -6.32
N ILE A 135 -19.10 -1.08 -5.16
CA ILE A 135 -19.18 -0.04 -4.12
C ILE A 135 -18.07 -0.30 -3.10
N ASP A 136 -17.13 0.63 -3.02
CA ASP A 136 -16.10 0.67 -1.97
C ASP A 136 -15.99 2.10 -1.45
N PHE A 137 -16.59 2.38 -0.29
CA PHE A 137 -16.73 3.77 0.17
C PHE A 137 -15.40 4.39 0.63
N ALA A 138 -14.57 3.62 1.32
CA ALA A 138 -13.36 4.11 1.98
C ALA A 138 -12.15 3.17 1.84
N GLY A 139 -12.22 2.19 0.93
CA GLY A 139 -11.06 1.43 0.51
C GLY A 139 -10.88 0.10 1.21
N SER A 140 -11.97 -0.57 1.57
CA SER A 140 -11.89 -1.97 2.06
C SER A 140 -11.29 -2.88 0.99
N GLY A 141 -11.66 -2.66 -0.28
CA GLY A 141 -11.04 -3.29 -1.43
C GLY A 141 -9.79 -2.53 -1.88
N VAL A 142 -9.99 -1.28 -2.30
CA VAL A 142 -8.97 -0.46 -2.99
C VAL A 142 -7.69 -0.33 -2.15
N VAL A 143 -7.79 -0.15 -0.83
CA VAL A 143 -6.62 0.00 0.07
C VAL A 143 -6.29 -1.30 0.78
N HIS A 144 -7.22 -1.82 1.57
CA HIS A 144 -6.92 -2.92 2.49
C HIS A 144 -6.75 -4.25 1.76
N MET A 145 -7.60 -4.57 0.79
CA MET A 145 -7.44 -5.79 -0.02
C MET A 145 -6.20 -5.71 -0.92
N THR A 146 -5.94 -4.57 -1.56
CA THR A 146 -4.72 -4.37 -2.37
C THR A 146 -3.45 -4.55 -1.53
N GLY A 147 -3.37 -3.87 -0.38
CA GLY A 147 -2.24 -4.00 0.54
C GLY A 147 -2.12 -5.40 1.13
N GLY A 148 -3.25 -6.02 1.51
CA GLY A 148 -3.31 -7.37 2.06
C GLY A 148 -2.90 -8.46 1.07
N ALA A 149 -3.39 -8.39 -0.16
CA ALA A 149 -3.01 -9.31 -1.24
C ALA A 149 -1.52 -9.17 -1.58
N THR A 150 -1.03 -7.93 -1.67
CA THR A 150 0.40 -7.65 -1.86
C THR A 150 1.22 -8.23 -0.71
N ALA A 151 0.78 -8.03 0.53
CA ALA A 151 1.45 -8.56 1.72
C ALA A 151 1.50 -10.10 1.70
N LEU A 152 0.41 -10.76 1.30
CA LEU A 152 0.36 -12.21 1.17
C LEU A 152 1.36 -12.71 0.12
N VAL A 153 1.35 -12.12 -1.08
CA VAL A 153 2.29 -12.49 -2.15
C VAL A 153 3.74 -12.25 -1.71
N ALA A 154 4.02 -11.11 -1.07
CA ALA A 154 5.33 -10.81 -0.53
C ALA A 154 5.78 -11.81 0.55
N ALA A 155 4.86 -12.26 1.42
CA ALA A 155 5.15 -13.28 2.42
C ALA A 155 5.48 -14.64 1.80
N ILE A 156 4.77 -15.03 0.74
CA ILE A 156 5.03 -16.27 -0.01
C ILE A 156 6.42 -16.23 -0.65
N ILE A 157 6.75 -15.13 -1.34
CA ILE A 157 8.03 -14.97 -2.04
C ILE A 157 9.21 -14.92 -1.05
N LEU A 158 9.08 -14.19 0.06
CA LEU A 158 10.16 -14.08 1.06
C LEU A 158 10.30 -15.32 1.94
N GLY A 159 9.23 -16.10 2.10
CA GLY A 159 9.17 -17.20 3.02
C GLY A 159 9.12 -16.78 4.50
N PRO A 160 9.20 -17.76 5.41
CA PRO A 160 9.11 -17.52 6.85
C PRO A 160 10.36 -16.86 7.42
N ARG A 161 10.23 -16.29 8.63
CA ARG A 161 11.40 -15.82 9.40
C ARG A 161 12.29 -17.00 9.76
N LEU A 162 13.61 -16.81 9.67
CA LEU A 162 14.58 -17.81 10.11
C LEU A 162 14.31 -18.24 11.56
N GLY A 163 14.33 -19.54 11.81
CA GLY A 163 14.02 -20.15 13.11
C GLY A 163 12.54 -20.27 13.46
N ARG A 164 11.60 -19.84 12.59
CA ARG A 164 10.15 -19.99 12.87
C ARG A 164 9.69 -21.45 12.78
N PHE A 165 10.06 -22.12 11.69
CA PHE A 165 9.55 -23.45 11.34
C PHE A 165 10.65 -24.47 11.08
N TYR A 166 11.89 -24.02 10.88
CA TYR A 166 13.03 -24.87 10.53
C TYR A 166 14.22 -24.54 11.42
N ASP A 167 15.02 -25.55 11.74
CA ASP A 167 16.30 -25.41 12.46
C ASP A 167 17.44 -24.91 11.55
N GLU A 168 18.65 -24.83 12.09
CA GLU A 168 19.84 -24.37 11.33
C GLU A 168 20.24 -25.31 10.19
N SER A 169 19.85 -26.60 10.27
CA SER A 169 20.08 -27.59 9.22
C SER A 169 18.99 -27.60 8.15
N GLY A 170 17.90 -26.86 8.36
CA GLY A 170 16.73 -26.82 7.49
C GLY A 170 15.68 -27.88 7.81
N ALA A 171 15.85 -28.67 8.88
CA ALA A 171 14.86 -29.64 9.31
C ALA A 171 13.66 -28.95 9.97
N PRO A 172 12.42 -29.42 9.74
CA PRO A 172 11.24 -28.84 10.36
C PRO A 172 11.26 -29.01 11.89
N LEU A 173 10.83 -27.99 12.61
CA LEU A 173 10.67 -28.02 14.06
C LEU A 173 9.35 -28.72 14.43
N ASP A 174 9.36 -29.54 15.48
CA ASP A 174 8.14 -30.18 16.02
C ASP A 174 7.08 -29.15 16.44
N THR A 175 7.55 -28.03 17.01
CA THR A 175 6.71 -26.89 17.39
C THR A 175 7.30 -25.59 16.83
N PRO A 176 6.52 -24.79 16.09
CA PRO A 176 7.00 -23.50 15.59
C PRO A 176 7.45 -22.56 16.72
N THR A 177 8.60 -21.90 16.55
CA THR A 177 9.15 -20.96 17.54
C THR A 177 8.38 -19.65 17.55
N ASP A 178 7.76 -19.28 18.66
CA ASP A 178 7.04 -18.01 18.76
C ASP A 178 7.97 -16.80 18.84
N PHE A 179 7.55 -15.70 18.20
CA PHE A 179 8.22 -14.41 18.26
C PHE A 179 7.30 -13.40 18.94
N PRO A 180 7.33 -13.31 20.28
CA PRO A 180 6.45 -12.42 21.01
C PRO A 180 6.71 -10.96 20.62
N ALA A 181 5.63 -10.18 20.67
CA ALA A 181 5.68 -8.73 20.51
C ALA A 181 6.57 -8.12 21.59
N HIS A 182 7.38 -7.13 21.23
CA HIS A 182 8.30 -6.52 22.19
C HIS A 182 7.64 -5.43 23.05
N SER A 183 6.49 -4.87 22.64
CA SER A 183 5.79 -3.81 23.39
C SER A 183 4.30 -3.76 23.11
N VAL A 184 3.50 -4.18 24.09
CA VAL A 184 2.03 -4.05 24.07
C VAL A 184 1.60 -2.58 24.10
N ALA A 185 2.32 -1.72 24.83
CA ALA A 185 2.02 -0.28 24.87
C ALA A 185 2.11 0.38 23.48
N LEU A 186 3.13 0.03 22.67
CA LEU A 186 3.26 0.53 21.30
C LEU A 186 2.24 -0.09 20.33
N GLN A 187 1.74 -1.30 20.64
CA GLN A 187 0.61 -1.88 19.90
C GLN A 187 -0.66 -1.07 20.17
N VAL A 188 -1.01 -0.87 21.45
CA VAL A 188 -2.20 -0.11 21.87
C VAL A 188 -2.16 1.33 21.38
N LEU A 189 -1.04 2.04 21.56
CA LEU A 189 -0.89 3.41 21.03
C LEU A 189 -1.08 3.44 19.51
N GLY A 190 -0.54 2.44 18.82
CA GLY A 190 -0.73 2.28 17.39
C GLY A 190 -2.18 2.08 16.98
N THR A 191 -2.92 1.27 17.73
CA THR A 191 -4.34 0.99 17.48
C THR A 191 -5.20 2.22 17.76
N PHE A 192 -4.84 3.10 18.70
CA PHE A 192 -5.58 4.35 18.93
C PHE A 192 -5.37 5.41 17.84
N ILE A 193 -4.25 5.35 17.11
CA ILE A 193 -3.94 6.30 16.03
C ILE A 193 -4.57 5.87 14.69
N LEU A 194 -4.75 4.56 14.49
CA LEU A 194 -5.43 3.97 13.33
C LEU A 194 -6.95 4.08 13.48
#